data_AF-A0A7E4W6F1-F1
#
_entry.id   AF-A0A7E4W6F1-F1
#
_cell.length_a   1.000
_cell.length_b   1.000
_cell.length_c   1.000
_cell.angle_alpha   90.00
_cell.angle_beta   90.00
_cell.angle_gamma   90.00
#
_symmetry.space_group_name_H-M   'P 1'
#
loop_
_entity.id
_entity.type
_entity.pdbx_description
1 polymer ?
#
loop_
_entity_poly.entity_id
_entity_poly.type
_entity_poly.pdbx_seq_one_letter_code
_entity_poly.pdbx_strand_id
1 'polypeptide(L)'
;MSRRSDGSERRRRRESPDIPTPTEVCYCLGERDLGALELHCAGCRKWFHQRCLRDLTEFYGLPFMVCYIFKCQDCSPDKKESWSMKQTNFSHMCVMALANMTYNHYNEIVQNKKDILSVSAQGPKYFHVEKEIVPFFAENWENLTNNPRRVKNSWHVTLSKTLAKETELFSVNPENESEVGLSELNLLEIGPFHENIKKLLQLGRRPPANQPLPTADSDTNDSDSGPKTRGAAKRRREESSSRTSSMTPTKLSAPSPALSDFKMPVVTIEKPMGLLKKGTLDAGTVVEGMDGTVAFPYNREGMQYFYAEKDVHVPERDKFDNVDPELANQIPAHIYRWQVPNQVVISTNDRAHQLEVSDDRLTVTGKDGYAVARATHFILYGKWYYEVELLDQPEGSHTRIGWCQQLASLQACLGYNQFSYSWRSKKGTRFHNAIGRTYSKEDYRVGDVLGCLIELPERDHFKGNVKGSRLPPTRKDKTLLNYKGRIFFEEKEERKEEVRVVPQPGARITFFKNGVSCGTAFEDINSGAYYPAVSLFHSATAKFNFGPDFKYPAPPGARPICERAEEMAIELALSDMLFLTEKADELQQNVETKLRTLATTN
;
A
#
# COMPACT_ATOMS: atom_id res chain seq x y z
N MET A 1 -18.16 -22.54 -61.58
CA MET A 1 -18.43 -21.38 -60.72
C MET A 1 -18.05 -21.71 -59.28
N SER A 2 -17.18 -20.88 -58.70
CA SER A 2 -16.92 -20.66 -57.27
C SER A 2 -16.60 -21.85 -56.34
N ARG A 3 -15.28 -22.06 -56.13
CA ARG A 3 -14.68 -22.61 -54.90
C ARG A 3 -14.87 -21.61 -53.74
N ARG A 4 -15.00 -22.09 -52.50
CA ARG A 4 -14.28 -21.56 -51.34
C ARG A 4 -14.33 -22.51 -50.13
N SER A 5 -13.14 -22.98 -49.80
CA SER A 5 -12.65 -23.45 -48.50
C SER A 5 -12.57 -22.31 -47.50
N ASP A 6 -12.79 -22.59 -46.21
CA ASP A 6 -12.11 -21.98 -45.06
C ASP A 6 -12.46 -22.83 -43.82
N GLY A 7 -11.56 -23.21 -42.92
CA GLY A 7 -10.38 -22.50 -42.45
C GLY A 7 -10.62 -22.20 -40.96
N SER A 8 -9.99 -22.95 -40.08
CA SER A 8 -10.14 -22.85 -38.62
C SER A 8 -9.57 -21.53 -38.08
N GLU A 9 -10.41 -20.67 -37.49
CA GLU A 9 -9.97 -19.46 -36.79
C GLU A 9 -10.16 -19.57 -35.27
N ARG A 10 -9.03 -19.64 -34.56
CA ARG A 10 -8.92 -19.51 -33.10
C ARG A 10 -9.29 -18.08 -32.67
N ARG A 11 -10.29 -17.91 -31.80
CA ARG A 11 -10.64 -16.59 -31.22
C ARG A 11 -9.60 -16.13 -30.19
N ARG A 12 -8.97 -15.01 -30.53
CA ARG A 12 -7.87 -14.30 -29.84
C ARG A 12 -8.34 -13.63 -28.54
N ARG A 13 -7.42 -13.57 -27.58
CA ARG A 13 -7.43 -12.72 -26.36
C ARG A 13 -7.79 -11.28 -26.77
N ARG A 14 -8.67 -10.59 -26.02
CA ARG A 14 -8.87 -9.13 -26.19
C ARG A 14 -7.61 -8.41 -25.74
N GLU A 15 -6.72 -8.16 -26.69
CA GLU A 15 -5.68 -7.15 -26.62
C GLU A 15 -6.33 -5.78 -26.36
N SER A 16 -5.68 -4.94 -25.56
CA SER A 16 -5.96 -3.50 -25.59
C SER A 16 -5.98 -3.07 -27.06
N PRO A 17 -6.98 -2.30 -27.53
CA PRO A 17 -7.05 -1.95 -28.93
C PRO A 17 -5.68 -1.44 -29.37
N ASP A 18 -5.08 -2.09 -30.37
CA ASP A 18 -3.83 -1.67 -30.97
C ASP A 18 -4.07 -0.26 -31.52
N ILE A 19 -3.68 0.74 -30.73
CA ILE A 19 -3.64 2.11 -31.19
C ILE A 19 -2.50 2.15 -32.19
N PRO A 20 -2.77 2.36 -33.50
CA PRO A 20 -1.73 2.36 -34.51
C PRO A 20 -0.64 3.35 -34.11
N THR A 21 0.63 2.95 -34.24
CA THR A 21 1.75 3.86 -34.03
C THR A 21 1.55 5.08 -34.93
N PRO A 22 1.32 6.28 -34.37
CA PRO A 22 0.97 7.43 -35.19
C PRO A 22 2.13 7.80 -36.11
N THR A 23 1.84 8.15 -37.37
CA THR A 23 2.84 8.63 -38.33
C THR A 23 3.30 10.06 -38.04
N GLU A 24 2.47 10.83 -37.33
CA GLU A 24 2.76 12.21 -36.93
C GLU A 24 3.27 12.28 -35.49
N VAL A 25 4.32 13.08 -35.28
CA VAL A 25 4.89 13.33 -33.96
C VAL A 25 4.54 14.76 -33.53
N CYS A 26 4.15 14.90 -32.26
CA CYS A 26 3.97 16.17 -31.57
C CYS A 26 2.85 17.08 -32.12
N TYR A 27 2.58 18.21 -31.44
CA TYR A 27 1.66 19.23 -31.91
C TYR A 27 2.15 19.96 -33.16
N CYS A 28 3.47 20.00 -33.36
CA CYS A 28 4.09 20.66 -34.52
C CYS A 28 4.09 19.80 -35.78
N LEU A 29 3.66 18.53 -35.69
CA LEU A 29 3.70 17.54 -36.78
C LEU A 29 5.12 17.28 -37.32
N GLY A 30 6.15 17.58 -36.52
CA GLY A 30 7.55 17.37 -36.88
C GLY A 30 7.97 15.90 -36.75
N GLU A 31 9.28 15.64 -36.83
CA GLU A 31 9.88 14.32 -36.57
C GLU A 31 10.38 14.20 -35.12
N ARG A 32 10.67 12.98 -34.66
CA ARG A 32 11.39 12.75 -33.39
C ARG A 32 12.75 13.44 -33.41
N ASP A 33 13.15 14.06 -32.31
CA ASP A 33 14.50 14.62 -32.14
C ASP A 33 15.30 13.74 -31.18
N LEU A 34 16.07 12.80 -31.74
CA LEU A 34 16.86 11.86 -30.95
C LEU A 34 17.81 12.61 -30.01
N GLY A 35 17.76 12.23 -28.73
CA GLY A 35 18.55 12.85 -27.66
C GLY A 35 18.04 14.20 -27.18
N ALA A 36 16.95 14.73 -27.72
CA ALA A 36 16.20 15.80 -27.08
C ALA A 36 15.23 15.24 -26.06
N LEU A 37 14.80 16.08 -25.12
CA LEU A 37 13.77 15.69 -24.16
C LEU A 37 12.40 15.60 -24.84
N GLU A 38 11.87 14.38 -24.91
CA GLU A 38 10.58 14.08 -25.54
C GLU A 38 9.71 13.23 -24.62
N LEU A 39 8.38 13.44 -24.68
CA LEU A 39 7.41 12.72 -23.86
C LEU A 39 6.45 11.89 -24.72
N HIS A 40 6.27 10.62 -24.36
CA HIS A 40 5.40 9.67 -25.05
C HIS A 40 4.00 9.65 -24.40
N CYS A 41 2.98 10.11 -25.12
CA CYS A 41 1.63 10.23 -24.59
C CYS A 41 0.95 8.86 -24.39
N ALA A 42 0.40 8.64 -23.20
CA ALA A 42 -0.28 7.39 -22.86
C ALA A 42 -1.65 7.20 -23.55
N GLY A 43 -2.26 8.29 -24.03
CA GLY A 43 -3.51 8.26 -24.78
C GLY A 43 -3.27 7.98 -26.26
N CYS A 44 -2.75 8.97 -26.99
CA CYS A 44 -2.62 8.91 -28.45
C CYS A 44 -1.35 8.20 -28.96
N ARG A 45 -0.43 7.79 -28.07
CA ARG A 45 0.87 7.17 -28.43
C ARG A 45 1.79 8.02 -29.33
N LYS A 46 1.49 9.32 -29.52
CA LYS A 46 2.41 10.28 -30.15
C LYS A 46 3.51 10.68 -29.15
N TRP A 47 4.70 10.95 -29.68
CA TRP A 47 5.78 11.61 -28.95
C TRP A 47 5.63 13.13 -29.04
N PHE A 48 6.05 13.87 -28.01
CA PHE A 48 5.92 15.33 -27.94
C PHE A 48 7.24 15.95 -27.50
N HIS A 49 7.74 16.93 -28.26
CA HIS A 49 8.96 17.66 -27.91
C HIS A 49 8.72 18.56 -26.70
N GLN A 50 9.68 18.64 -25.79
CA GLN A 50 9.65 19.59 -24.66
C GLN A 50 9.32 21.02 -25.12
N ARG A 51 9.95 21.50 -26.19
CA ARG A 51 9.72 22.87 -26.75
C ARG A 51 8.31 23.12 -27.29
N CYS A 52 7.52 22.06 -27.51
CA CYS A 52 6.17 22.17 -28.03
C CYS A 52 5.11 22.01 -26.93
N LEU A 53 5.53 21.69 -25.70
CA LEU A 53 4.65 21.64 -24.54
C LEU A 53 4.25 23.07 -24.16
N ARG A 54 2.95 23.27 -23.91
CA ARG A 54 2.37 24.59 -23.63
C ARG A 54 2.13 24.82 -22.14
N ASP A 55 1.74 23.77 -21.42
CA ASP A 55 1.41 23.84 -19.99
C ASP A 55 2.61 23.39 -19.12
N LEU A 56 3.54 22.60 -19.68
CA LEU A 56 4.74 22.10 -19.00
C LEU A 56 6.02 22.81 -19.45
N THR A 57 6.08 24.14 -19.30
CA THR A 57 7.19 24.97 -19.81
C THR A 57 8.49 24.86 -19.01
N GLU A 58 8.42 24.48 -17.72
CA GLU A 58 9.58 24.30 -16.83
C GLU A 58 9.87 22.81 -16.56
N PHE A 59 9.75 21.97 -17.59
CA PHE A 59 10.01 20.54 -17.47
C PHE A 59 11.51 20.23 -17.58
N TYR A 60 12.04 19.42 -16.66
CA TYR A 60 13.42 18.95 -16.66
C TYR A 60 13.47 17.41 -16.62
N GLY A 61 14.55 16.82 -17.12
CA GLY A 61 14.73 15.37 -17.13
C GLY A 61 15.74 14.91 -18.17
N LEU A 62 15.81 13.59 -18.38
CA LEU A 62 16.70 12.95 -19.35
C LEU A 62 15.95 12.60 -20.66
N PRO A 63 16.58 12.71 -21.84
CA PRO A 63 15.99 12.35 -23.13
C PRO A 63 15.32 10.97 -23.20
N PHE A 64 15.95 9.94 -22.61
CA PHE A 64 15.48 8.55 -22.69
C PHE A 64 14.74 8.08 -21.43
N MET A 65 13.89 8.93 -20.85
CA MET A 65 13.08 8.53 -19.70
C MET A 65 12.06 7.44 -20.07
N VAL A 66 11.91 6.45 -19.18
CA VAL A 66 10.99 5.30 -19.39
C VAL A 66 9.93 5.16 -18.31
N CYS A 67 10.02 5.93 -17.22
CA CYS A 67 9.20 5.75 -16.02
C CYS A 67 8.32 6.97 -15.71
N TYR A 68 7.35 7.27 -16.58
CA TYR A 68 6.37 8.35 -16.38
C TYR A 68 5.01 8.04 -17.01
N ILE A 69 4.02 8.88 -16.71
CA ILE A 69 2.76 9.00 -17.46
C ILE A 69 2.66 10.43 -17.96
N PHE A 70 2.54 10.58 -19.27
CA PHE A 70 2.26 11.85 -19.92
C PHE A 70 0.94 11.78 -20.68
N LYS A 71 0.12 12.83 -20.60
CA LYS A 71 -1.06 13.04 -21.47
C LYS A 71 -0.95 14.42 -22.12
N CYS A 72 -1.06 14.45 -23.44
CA CYS A 72 -1.19 15.69 -24.20
C CYS A 72 -2.54 16.37 -23.96
N GLN A 73 -2.70 17.62 -24.40
CA GLN A 73 -3.94 18.39 -24.26
C GLN A 73 -5.16 17.65 -24.83
N ASP A 74 -5.01 16.98 -25.97
CA ASP A 74 -6.13 16.28 -26.62
C ASP A 74 -6.60 15.05 -25.85
N CYS A 75 -5.66 14.33 -25.22
CA CYS A 75 -5.93 13.11 -24.46
C CYS A 75 -6.25 13.37 -22.98
N SER A 76 -6.01 14.58 -22.50
CA SER A 76 -6.31 14.98 -21.14
C SER A 76 -7.79 15.39 -21.00
N PRO A 77 -8.53 14.89 -19.99
CA PRO A 77 -9.92 15.30 -19.74
C PRO A 77 -10.08 16.82 -19.56
N ASP A 78 -9.08 17.46 -18.96
CA ASP A 78 -9.10 18.89 -18.62
C ASP A 78 -8.52 19.79 -19.72
N LYS A 79 -8.20 19.21 -20.90
CA LYS A 79 -7.54 19.90 -22.02
C LYS A 79 -6.20 20.58 -21.68
N LYS A 80 -5.56 20.14 -20.61
CA LYS A 80 -4.23 20.56 -20.15
C LYS A 80 -3.25 19.40 -20.15
N GLU A 81 -2.00 19.67 -20.48
CA GLU A 81 -0.94 18.66 -20.40
C GLU A 81 -0.75 18.20 -18.96
N SER A 82 -0.65 16.90 -18.77
CA SER A 82 -0.39 16.32 -17.44
C SER A 82 0.80 15.39 -17.53
N TRP A 83 1.72 15.53 -16.58
CA TRP A 83 2.87 14.63 -16.44
C TRP A 83 2.99 14.18 -14.99
N SER A 84 3.33 12.91 -14.78
CA SER A 84 3.65 12.37 -13.46
C SER A 84 4.69 11.27 -13.57
N MET A 85 5.66 11.26 -12.65
CA MET A 85 6.65 10.19 -12.56
C MET A 85 6.00 8.90 -12.01
N LYS A 86 6.40 7.74 -12.56
CA LYS A 86 6.02 6.42 -12.00
C LYS A 86 7.11 5.93 -11.04
N GLN A 87 6.77 4.97 -10.18
CA GLN A 87 7.75 4.33 -9.31
C GLN A 87 8.83 3.63 -10.14
N THR A 88 10.09 4.04 -9.94
CA THR A 88 11.25 3.54 -10.68
C THR A 88 12.00 2.48 -9.86
N ASN A 89 12.34 1.35 -10.48
CA ASN A 89 13.22 0.33 -9.90
C ASN A 89 14.62 0.41 -10.55
N PHE A 90 15.57 -0.39 -10.06
CA PHE A 90 16.94 -0.37 -10.60
C PHE A 90 17.01 -0.74 -12.08
N SER A 91 16.14 -1.62 -12.59
CA SER A 91 16.13 -1.98 -14.01
C SER A 91 15.74 -0.79 -14.88
N HIS A 92 14.69 -0.05 -14.51
CA HIS A 92 14.31 1.19 -15.19
C HIS A 92 15.44 2.24 -15.13
N MET A 93 16.06 2.42 -13.96
CA MET A 93 17.20 3.35 -13.82
C MET A 93 18.37 2.95 -14.72
N CYS A 94 18.69 1.65 -14.80
CA CYS A 94 19.78 1.14 -15.64
C CYS A 94 19.48 1.35 -17.14
N VAL A 95 18.23 1.12 -17.58
CA VAL A 95 17.84 1.39 -18.98
C VAL A 95 17.98 2.87 -19.30
N MET A 96 17.46 3.77 -18.44
CA MET A 96 17.59 5.21 -18.66
C MET A 96 19.06 5.64 -18.68
N ALA A 97 19.88 5.16 -17.73
CA ALA A 97 21.29 5.49 -17.69
C ALA A 97 22.03 5.02 -18.94
N LEU A 98 21.93 3.74 -19.29
CA LEU A 98 22.61 3.17 -20.45
C LEU A 98 22.13 3.81 -21.76
N ALA A 99 20.84 4.08 -21.94
CA ALA A 99 20.34 4.75 -23.14
C ALA A 99 20.91 6.17 -23.30
N ASN A 100 20.96 6.96 -22.21
CA ASN A 100 21.56 8.30 -22.25
C ASN A 100 23.08 8.24 -22.47
N MET A 101 23.79 7.33 -21.80
CA MET A 101 25.24 7.16 -21.97
C MET A 101 25.60 6.70 -23.40
N THR A 102 24.86 5.74 -23.96
CA THR A 102 25.01 5.27 -25.34
C THR A 102 24.81 6.41 -26.32
N TYR A 103 23.75 7.20 -26.16
CA TYR A 103 23.51 8.37 -27.02
C TYR A 103 24.65 9.38 -26.90
N ASN A 104 25.06 9.74 -25.68
CA ASN A 104 26.12 10.73 -25.45
C ASN A 104 27.43 10.29 -26.11
N HIS A 105 27.82 9.02 -25.98
CA HIS A 105 29.01 8.46 -26.61
C HIS A 105 28.98 8.62 -28.14
N TYR A 106 27.88 8.22 -28.78
CA TYR A 106 27.78 8.33 -30.24
C TYR A 106 27.63 9.77 -30.72
N ASN A 107 26.96 10.63 -29.95
CA ASN A 107 26.82 12.05 -30.27
C ASN A 107 28.16 12.79 -30.23
N GLU A 108 29.15 12.30 -29.49
CA GLU A 108 30.52 12.84 -29.51
C GLU A 108 31.34 12.38 -30.72
N ILE A 109 31.04 11.20 -31.28
CA ILE A 109 31.83 10.58 -32.36
C ILE A 109 31.26 10.90 -33.74
N VAL A 110 29.94 11.03 -33.85
CA VAL A 110 29.21 11.10 -35.11
C VAL A 110 28.78 12.53 -35.41
N GLN A 111 29.09 13.02 -36.63
CA GLN A 111 28.79 14.40 -37.04
C GLN A 111 27.29 14.65 -37.32
N ASN A 112 26.52 13.60 -37.67
CA ASN A 112 25.10 13.70 -37.99
C ASN A 112 24.26 12.74 -37.13
N LYS A 113 23.24 13.27 -36.45
CA LYS A 113 22.36 12.47 -35.57
C LYS A 113 21.71 11.27 -36.26
N LYS A 114 21.46 11.34 -37.58
CA LYS A 114 20.87 10.23 -38.35
C LYS A 114 21.78 9.00 -38.42
N ASP A 115 23.09 9.20 -38.29
CA ASP A 115 24.08 8.13 -38.32
C ASP A 115 24.27 7.48 -36.94
N ILE A 116 23.77 8.09 -35.84
CA ILE A 116 23.80 7.48 -34.51
C ILE A 116 23.00 6.17 -34.49
N LEU A 117 21.83 6.14 -35.16
CA LEU A 117 21.01 4.93 -35.25
C LEU A 117 21.68 3.84 -36.08
N SER A 118 22.41 4.20 -37.13
CA SER A 118 23.12 3.23 -37.98
C SER A 118 24.35 2.65 -37.27
N VAL A 119 25.04 3.44 -36.45
CA VAL A 119 26.16 2.96 -35.62
C VAL A 119 25.66 2.11 -34.46
N SER A 120 24.61 2.55 -33.76
CA SER A 120 24.00 1.79 -32.65
C SER A 120 23.47 0.43 -33.10
N ALA A 121 22.99 0.31 -34.35
CA ALA A 121 22.52 -0.95 -34.93
C ALA A 121 23.64 -1.98 -35.17
N GLN A 122 24.92 -1.60 -35.14
CA GLN A 122 26.04 -2.52 -35.38
C GLN A 122 26.32 -3.43 -34.18
N GLY A 123 25.86 -3.05 -32.98
CA GLY A 123 26.01 -3.82 -31.77
C GLY A 123 25.91 -2.94 -30.52
N PRO A 124 25.72 -3.57 -29.34
CA PRO A 124 25.58 -2.83 -28.09
C PRO A 124 26.89 -2.13 -27.72
N LYS A 125 26.78 -0.87 -27.29
CA LYS A 125 27.87 -0.18 -26.61
C LYS A 125 27.92 -0.62 -25.14
N TYR A 126 29.10 -1.05 -24.69
CA TYR A 126 29.32 -1.45 -23.31
C TYR A 126 30.01 -0.33 -22.50
N PHE A 127 29.65 -0.24 -21.22
CA PHE A 127 30.21 0.70 -20.25
C PHE A 127 30.61 -0.04 -18.99
N HIS A 128 31.73 0.37 -18.39
CA HIS A 128 32.23 -0.23 -17.16
C HIS A 128 31.32 0.13 -15.97
N VAL A 129 30.86 -0.89 -15.23
CA VAL A 129 29.87 -0.73 -14.15
C VAL A 129 30.35 0.25 -13.07
N GLU A 130 31.54 0.05 -12.52
CA GLU A 130 32.05 0.91 -11.43
C GLU A 130 32.62 2.26 -11.88
N LYS A 131 33.19 2.34 -13.08
CA LYS A 131 33.93 3.52 -13.56
C LYS A 131 33.07 4.50 -14.35
N GLU A 132 31.96 4.04 -14.92
CA GLU A 132 31.12 4.86 -15.80
C GLU A 132 29.66 4.85 -15.35
N ILE A 133 29.05 3.67 -15.17
CA ILE A 133 27.62 3.57 -14.81
C ILE A 133 27.35 4.12 -13.40
N VAL A 134 28.17 3.74 -12.42
CA VAL A 134 28.04 4.22 -11.03
C VAL A 134 28.21 5.75 -10.93
N PRO A 135 29.24 6.38 -11.52
CA PRO A 135 29.34 7.84 -11.57
C PRO A 135 28.14 8.50 -12.24
N PHE A 136 27.65 7.96 -13.37
CA PHE A 136 26.47 8.50 -14.03
C PHE A 136 25.23 8.46 -13.12
N PHE A 137 25.01 7.35 -12.42
CA PHE A 137 23.95 7.23 -11.41
C PHE A 137 24.11 8.24 -10.28
N ALA A 138 25.35 8.45 -9.80
CA ALA A 138 25.65 9.39 -8.74
C ALA A 138 25.44 10.84 -9.17
N GLU A 139 25.66 11.20 -10.44
CA GLU A 139 25.44 12.55 -10.96
C GLU A 139 23.96 12.81 -11.28
N ASN A 140 23.26 11.81 -11.83
CA ASN A 140 21.90 11.95 -12.37
C ASN A 140 20.80 11.34 -11.48
N TRP A 141 21.09 11.08 -10.21
CA TRP A 141 20.18 10.35 -9.31
C TRP A 141 18.76 10.90 -9.30
N GLU A 142 18.61 12.22 -9.21
CA GLU A 142 17.33 12.93 -9.14
C GLU A 142 16.53 12.86 -10.45
N ASN A 143 17.21 12.69 -11.58
CA ASN A 143 16.58 12.50 -12.89
C ASN A 143 16.23 11.02 -13.17
N LEU A 144 16.92 10.09 -12.51
CA LEU A 144 16.68 8.66 -12.64
C LEU A 144 15.57 8.15 -11.71
N THR A 145 15.38 8.77 -10.55
CA THR A 145 14.39 8.32 -9.56
C THR A 145 13.97 9.44 -8.61
N ASN A 146 12.74 9.35 -8.10
CA ASN A 146 12.26 10.16 -6.98
C ASN A 146 12.63 9.59 -5.60
N ASN A 147 13.35 8.45 -5.54
CA ASN A 147 13.81 7.88 -4.29
C ASN A 147 14.88 8.78 -3.65
N PRO A 148 14.87 8.97 -2.31
CA PRO A 148 15.91 9.74 -1.64
C PRO A 148 17.29 9.13 -1.91
N ARG A 149 18.30 9.99 -2.09
CA ARG A 149 19.68 9.55 -2.32
C ARG A 149 20.13 8.65 -1.17
N ARG A 150 20.64 7.46 -1.52
CA ARG A 150 21.13 6.51 -0.52
C ARG A 150 22.47 6.99 0.04
N VAL A 151 22.54 7.17 1.36
CA VAL A 151 23.74 7.65 2.08
C VAL A 151 24.88 6.61 2.08
N LYS A 152 24.55 5.31 1.95
CA LYS A 152 25.53 4.21 1.89
C LYS A 152 25.64 3.66 0.46
N ASN A 153 26.85 3.41 -0.02
CA ASN A 153 27.17 2.83 -1.35
C ASN A 153 26.65 1.38 -1.57
N SER A 154 25.85 0.85 -0.64
CA SER A 154 25.13 -0.43 -0.74
C SER A 154 24.31 -0.62 -2.04
N TRP A 155 23.99 0.47 -2.75
CA TRP A 155 23.26 0.40 -4.01
C TRP A 155 24.12 -0.04 -5.20
N HIS A 156 25.46 0.05 -5.14
CA HIS A 156 26.35 -0.43 -6.20
C HIS A 156 26.14 -1.93 -6.40
N VAL A 157 26.07 -2.69 -5.31
CA VAL A 157 25.79 -4.14 -5.34
C VAL A 157 24.42 -4.45 -5.93
N THR A 158 23.42 -3.62 -5.65
CA THR A 158 22.06 -3.78 -6.21
C THR A 158 22.04 -3.52 -7.71
N LEU A 159 22.76 -2.48 -8.14
CA LEU A 159 22.96 -2.13 -9.54
C LEU A 159 23.65 -3.27 -10.31
N SER A 160 24.80 -3.76 -9.82
CA SER A 160 25.53 -4.86 -10.47
C SER A 160 24.69 -6.13 -10.56
N LYS A 161 23.95 -6.49 -9.50
CA LYS A 161 23.03 -7.64 -9.52
C LYS A 161 21.89 -7.46 -10.53
N THR A 162 21.39 -6.24 -10.69
CA THR A 162 20.30 -5.95 -11.62
C THR A 162 20.77 -6.09 -13.07
N LEU A 163 21.92 -5.50 -13.38
CA LEU A 163 22.55 -5.58 -14.71
C LEU A 163 22.86 -7.04 -15.10
N ALA A 164 23.31 -7.86 -14.15
CA ALA A 164 23.62 -9.27 -14.40
C ALA A 164 22.36 -10.17 -14.52
N LYS A 165 21.26 -9.82 -13.83
CA LYS A 165 20.05 -10.66 -13.77
C LYS A 165 19.12 -10.45 -14.96
N GLU A 166 18.96 -9.22 -15.42
CA GLU A 166 17.95 -8.85 -16.42
C GLU A 166 18.51 -8.94 -17.85
N THR A 167 18.85 -10.15 -18.29
CA THR A 167 19.52 -10.42 -19.58
C THR A 167 18.68 -10.10 -20.82
N GLU A 168 17.36 -9.87 -20.67
CA GLU A 168 16.49 -9.39 -21.76
C GLU A 168 16.67 -7.90 -22.06
N LEU A 169 17.31 -7.15 -21.14
CA LEU A 169 17.47 -5.70 -21.23
C LEU A 169 18.93 -5.28 -21.31
N PHE A 170 19.82 -6.11 -20.75
CA PHE A 170 21.24 -5.80 -20.68
C PHE A 170 22.07 -6.94 -21.28
N SER A 171 23.08 -6.55 -22.06
CA SER A 171 24.09 -7.44 -22.60
C SER A 171 25.40 -7.24 -21.84
N VAL A 172 26.00 -8.32 -21.35
CA VAL A 172 27.34 -8.30 -20.74
C VAL A 172 28.39 -8.47 -21.85
N ASN A 173 29.48 -7.70 -21.79
CA ASN A 173 30.57 -7.80 -22.77
C ASN A 173 31.25 -9.18 -22.66
N PRO A 174 31.33 -9.98 -23.73
CA PRO A 174 32.00 -11.28 -23.71
C PRO A 174 33.50 -11.22 -23.33
N GLU A 175 34.16 -10.07 -23.57
CA GLU A 175 35.59 -9.89 -23.29
C GLU A 175 35.86 -9.33 -21.88
N ASN A 176 34.86 -8.69 -21.26
CA ASN A 176 34.98 -8.07 -19.95
C ASN A 176 33.64 -8.08 -19.19
N GLU A 177 33.49 -8.99 -18.23
CA GLU A 177 32.26 -9.13 -17.43
C GLU A 177 31.92 -7.89 -16.58
N SER A 178 32.86 -6.95 -16.42
CA SER A 178 32.64 -5.68 -15.72
C SER A 178 32.02 -4.60 -16.60
N GLU A 179 31.79 -4.90 -17.89
CA GLU A 179 31.19 -3.98 -18.86
C GLU A 179 29.82 -4.48 -19.31
N VAL A 180 28.84 -3.58 -19.29
CA VAL A 180 27.45 -3.88 -19.61
C VAL A 180 26.90 -2.84 -20.58
N GLY A 181 26.09 -3.30 -21.52
CA GLY A 181 25.43 -2.49 -22.54
C GLY A 181 23.92 -2.73 -22.56
N LEU A 182 23.21 -1.88 -23.30
CA LEU A 182 21.77 -2.02 -23.52
C LEU A 182 21.51 -3.03 -24.64
N SER A 183 20.58 -3.96 -24.43
CA SER A 183 20.20 -4.95 -25.45
C SER A 183 19.37 -4.36 -26.60
N GLU A 184 18.62 -3.27 -26.33
CA GLU A 184 17.91 -2.53 -27.38
C GLU A 184 18.87 -1.58 -28.09
N LEU A 185 18.99 -1.76 -29.40
CA LEU A 185 19.92 -1.01 -30.25
C LEU A 185 19.27 0.21 -30.90
N ASN A 186 17.93 0.21 -31.06
CA ASN A 186 17.19 1.33 -31.59
C ASN A 186 16.74 2.26 -30.45
N LEU A 187 17.54 3.30 -30.20
CA LEU A 187 17.27 4.29 -29.15
C LEU A 187 15.92 5.03 -29.32
N LEU A 188 15.33 5.07 -30.52
CA LEU A 188 14.01 5.68 -30.73
C LEU A 188 12.86 4.88 -30.11
N GLU A 189 13.04 3.56 -29.91
CA GLU A 189 12.06 2.68 -29.28
C GLU A 189 12.08 2.78 -27.75
N ILE A 190 13.15 3.34 -27.18
CA ILE A 190 13.28 3.52 -25.74
C ILE A 190 12.27 4.54 -25.26
N GLY A 191 11.29 4.05 -24.50
CA GLY A 191 10.26 4.87 -23.88
C GLY A 191 9.35 4.04 -22.96
N PRO A 192 8.33 4.66 -22.34
CA PRO A 192 7.47 4.01 -21.36
C PRO A 192 6.66 2.80 -21.86
N PHE A 193 6.60 2.60 -23.17
CA PHE A 193 5.85 1.52 -23.81
C PHE A 193 6.72 0.50 -24.53
N HIS A 194 8.05 0.59 -24.39
CA HIS A 194 8.98 -0.39 -24.94
C HIS A 194 8.66 -1.80 -24.45
N GLU A 195 8.56 -2.78 -25.35
CA GLU A 195 8.00 -4.11 -25.04
C GLU A 195 8.77 -4.85 -23.94
N ASN A 196 10.10 -4.81 -23.93
CA ASN A 196 10.89 -5.46 -22.86
C ASN A 196 10.84 -4.69 -21.52
N ILE A 197 10.62 -3.37 -21.55
CA ILE A 197 10.44 -2.56 -20.33
C ILE A 197 9.02 -2.79 -19.76
N LYS A 198 8.04 -2.99 -20.64
CA LYS A 198 6.66 -3.31 -20.31
C LYS A 198 6.52 -4.70 -19.68
N LYS A 199 7.39 -5.66 -20.03
CA LYS A 199 7.49 -6.96 -19.35
C LYS A 199 7.99 -6.82 -17.91
N LEU A 200 8.93 -5.92 -17.62
CA LEU A 200 9.34 -5.63 -16.23
C LEU A 200 8.17 -5.12 -15.37
N LEU A 201 7.28 -4.31 -15.95
CA LEU A 201 6.06 -3.85 -15.27
C LEU A 201 5.12 -5.01 -14.90
N GLN A 202 5.25 -6.18 -15.54
CA GLN A 202 4.48 -7.39 -15.26
C GLN A 202 5.25 -8.38 -14.35
N LEU A 203 6.58 -8.43 -14.44
CA LEU A 203 7.44 -9.37 -13.72
C LEU A 203 7.80 -8.95 -12.28
N GLY A 204 7.56 -7.69 -11.89
CA GLY A 204 7.54 -7.28 -10.47
C GLY A 204 6.47 -7.98 -9.61
N ARG A 205 5.69 -8.90 -10.18
CA ARG A 205 4.63 -9.70 -9.54
C ARG A 205 4.95 -11.20 -9.42
N ARG A 206 6.22 -11.60 -9.21
CA ARG A 206 6.54 -13.00 -8.81
C ARG A 206 7.22 -13.03 -7.44
N PRO A 207 6.66 -13.74 -6.44
CA PRO A 207 7.41 -14.05 -5.21
C PRO A 207 8.53 -15.05 -5.54
N PRO A 208 9.70 -14.99 -4.86
CA PRO A 208 10.72 -16.01 -5.03
C PRO A 208 10.21 -17.35 -4.49
N ALA A 209 10.45 -18.41 -5.26
CA ALA A 209 10.09 -19.78 -4.94
C ALA A 209 10.83 -20.30 -3.70
N ASN A 210 10.10 -21.09 -2.91
CA ASN A 210 10.52 -21.83 -1.72
C ASN A 210 11.92 -22.47 -1.83
N GLN A 211 12.83 -22.10 -0.92
CA GLN A 211 13.77 -23.04 -0.31
C GLN A 211 13.86 -22.77 1.20
N PRO A 212 13.91 -23.82 2.04
CA PRO A 212 13.80 -23.68 3.49
C PRO A 212 15.12 -23.24 4.13
N LEU A 213 15.06 -22.25 5.01
CA LEU A 213 16.16 -21.86 5.91
C LEU A 213 16.00 -22.57 7.26
N PRO A 214 17.03 -23.23 7.82
CA PRO A 214 17.03 -23.65 9.21
C PRO A 214 17.43 -22.50 10.15
N THR A 215 16.93 -22.67 11.37
CA THR A 215 16.98 -21.86 12.59
C THR A 215 18.35 -21.29 12.97
N ALA A 216 18.34 -20.07 13.49
CA ALA A 216 19.46 -19.42 14.18
C ALA A 216 19.32 -19.56 15.70
N ASP A 217 20.46 -19.77 16.36
CA ASP A 217 20.87 -19.29 17.70
C ASP A 217 22.40 -19.54 17.74
N SER A 218 23.30 -18.71 18.25
CA SER A 218 23.27 -17.37 18.88
C SER A 218 24.74 -16.89 18.98
N ASP A 219 24.94 -15.57 18.81
CA ASP A 219 25.96 -14.69 19.41
C ASP A 219 27.47 -15.02 19.38
N THR A 220 28.27 -14.16 18.73
CA THR A 220 29.02 -13.03 19.35
C THR A 220 30.13 -12.47 18.43
N ASN A 221 30.14 -11.13 18.37
CA ASN A 221 31.25 -10.17 18.19
C ASN A 221 32.61 -10.58 17.57
N ASP A 222 32.87 -9.92 16.44
CA ASP A 222 33.99 -8.99 16.17
C ASP A 222 35.39 -9.51 15.79
N SER A 223 35.99 -8.74 14.86
CA SER A 223 37.37 -8.69 14.38
C SER A 223 37.93 -9.75 13.40
N ASP A 224 38.21 -9.25 12.19
CA ASP A 224 39.49 -9.29 11.45
C ASP A 224 40.17 -10.62 11.04
N SER A 225 40.53 -10.66 9.74
CA SER A 225 41.56 -11.49 9.07
C SER A 225 41.41 -13.04 8.98
N GLY A 226 41.57 -13.58 7.74
CA GLY A 226 41.56 -15.04 7.44
C GLY A 226 42.85 -15.78 7.83
N PRO A 227 43.23 -16.95 7.24
CA PRO A 227 42.51 -17.92 6.41
C PRO A 227 42.61 -19.41 6.89
N LYS A 228 41.74 -20.27 6.32
CA LYS A 228 41.82 -21.75 6.05
C LYS A 228 42.64 -22.67 6.99
N THR A 229 42.06 -23.82 7.40
CA THR A 229 42.55 -25.19 7.06
C THR A 229 41.70 -26.38 7.61
N ARG A 230 41.66 -27.43 6.76
CA ARG A 230 41.47 -28.90 6.88
C ARG A 230 40.97 -29.57 8.19
N GLY A 231 39.99 -30.48 8.01
CA GLY A 231 40.23 -31.92 8.31
C GLY A 231 39.17 -32.71 9.09
N ALA A 232 38.68 -33.80 8.46
CA ALA A 232 38.16 -35.08 9.01
C ALA A 232 36.90 -35.07 9.91
N ALA A 233 35.73 -35.57 9.45
CA ALA A 233 35.33 -36.98 9.30
C ALA A 233 35.15 -37.77 10.62
N LYS A 234 33.93 -38.29 10.88
CA LYS A 234 33.56 -39.73 10.95
C LYS A 234 32.37 -40.04 11.91
N ARG A 235 31.52 -40.99 11.46
CA ARG A 235 30.51 -41.86 12.16
C ARG A 235 29.07 -41.29 12.19
N ARG A 236 28.06 -41.82 11.44
CA ARG A 236 27.35 -43.14 11.49
C ARG A 236 26.85 -43.46 12.92
N ARG A 237 25.63 -43.94 13.21
CA ARG A 237 24.45 -44.46 12.48
C ARG A 237 23.33 -44.73 13.54
N GLU A 238 22.06 -44.84 13.10
CA GLU A 238 20.96 -45.73 13.62
C GLU A 238 20.39 -45.46 15.04
N GLU A 239 19.11 -45.67 15.39
CA GLU A 239 17.98 -46.41 14.81
C GLU A 239 16.66 -46.04 15.54
N SER A 240 15.59 -45.76 14.77
CA SER A 240 14.22 -46.30 14.89
C SER A 240 13.48 -46.49 16.25
N SER A 241 12.22 -46.04 16.35
CA SER A 241 11.06 -46.94 16.45
C SER A 241 9.73 -46.19 16.31
N SER A 242 8.72 -46.93 15.87
CA SER A 242 7.41 -46.56 15.35
C SER A 242 6.30 -46.49 16.41
N ARG A 243 5.18 -45.83 16.08
CA ARG A 243 3.81 -46.33 16.36
C ARG A 243 2.77 -45.59 15.53
N THR A 244 1.98 -46.38 14.80
CA THR A 244 0.82 -46.01 13.98
C THR A 244 -0.47 -46.19 14.78
N SER A 245 -1.50 -45.39 14.48
CA SER A 245 -2.90 -45.85 14.47
C SER A 245 -3.79 -44.85 13.74
N SER A 246 -4.50 -45.37 12.74
CA SER A 246 -5.58 -44.79 11.96
C SER A 246 -6.91 -44.85 12.70
N MET A 247 -7.84 -43.92 12.46
CA MET A 247 -9.30 -44.16 12.45
C MET A 247 -10.04 -43.07 11.64
N THR A 248 -11.14 -43.50 11.02
CA THR A 248 -11.94 -42.95 9.91
C THR A 248 -13.01 -41.90 10.31
N PRO A 249 -13.63 -41.19 9.35
CA PRO A 249 -14.53 -40.05 9.61
C PRO A 249 -16.01 -40.46 9.72
N THR A 250 -16.79 -39.74 10.54
CA THR A 250 -18.26 -39.90 10.61
C THR A 250 -18.95 -38.56 10.37
N LYS A 251 -19.84 -38.51 9.38
CA LYS A 251 -20.85 -37.47 9.13
C LYS A 251 -21.97 -37.59 10.16
N LEU A 252 -22.50 -36.46 10.65
CA LEU A 252 -23.86 -36.38 11.21
C LEU A 252 -24.47 -35.00 10.91
N SER A 253 -25.78 -35.03 10.73
CA SER A 253 -26.65 -34.04 10.12
C SER A 253 -27.60 -33.39 11.15
N ALA A 254 -27.70 -32.04 11.12
CA ALA A 254 -28.81 -31.13 11.50
C ALA A 254 -29.53 -31.29 12.87
N PRO A 255 -30.37 -30.34 13.39
CA PRO A 255 -30.80 -29.01 12.88
C PRO A 255 -30.67 -27.84 13.89
N SER A 256 -31.02 -26.62 13.46
CA SER A 256 -31.06 -25.35 14.22
C SER A 256 -32.08 -25.31 15.37
N PRO A 257 -31.88 -24.45 16.38
CA PRO A 257 -32.97 -23.78 17.09
C PRO A 257 -32.88 -22.25 17.06
N ALA A 258 -34.04 -21.64 17.28
CA ALA A 258 -34.39 -20.24 17.07
C ALA A 258 -33.94 -19.26 18.17
N LEU A 259 -34.00 -17.97 17.83
CA LEU A 259 -33.90 -16.80 18.72
C LEU A 259 -34.92 -16.85 19.86
N SER A 260 -34.42 -16.98 21.09
CA SER A 260 -34.82 -16.19 22.28
C SER A 260 -34.14 -16.80 23.51
N ASP A 261 -33.67 -15.95 24.42
CA ASP A 261 -33.13 -16.27 25.75
C ASP A 261 -31.63 -16.53 25.87
N PHE A 262 -30.85 -15.45 25.91
CA PHE A 262 -29.60 -15.43 26.68
C PHE A 262 -29.52 -14.15 27.53
N LYS A 263 -29.77 -14.30 28.84
CA LYS A 263 -29.40 -13.34 29.89
C LYS A 263 -27.90 -13.42 30.12
N MET A 264 -27.20 -12.28 30.08
CA MET A 264 -25.78 -12.19 30.45
C MET A 264 -25.60 -12.34 31.97
N PRO A 265 -24.62 -13.14 32.45
CA PRO A 265 -24.23 -13.12 33.84
C PRO A 265 -23.28 -11.95 34.14
N VAL A 266 -23.55 -11.25 35.23
CA VAL A 266 -22.70 -10.23 35.85
C VAL A 266 -21.51 -10.93 36.50
N VAL A 267 -20.28 -10.50 36.21
CA VAL A 267 -19.07 -10.97 36.91
C VAL A 267 -18.30 -9.79 37.49
N THR A 268 -18.08 -9.85 38.79
CA THR A 268 -17.42 -8.90 39.68
C THR A 268 -15.90 -8.87 39.44
N ILE A 269 -15.31 -7.68 39.53
CA ILE A 269 -13.87 -7.43 39.35
C ILE A 269 -13.14 -7.60 40.69
N GLU A 270 -12.12 -8.46 40.73
CA GLU A 270 -11.04 -8.41 41.72
C GLU A 270 -9.67 -8.21 41.02
N LYS A 271 -8.76 -7.51 41.70
CA LYS A 271 -7.49 -6.94 41.19
C LYS A 271 -6.31 -7.51 42.03
N PRO A 272 -5.03 -7.24 41.72
CA PRO A 272 -4.17 -7.92 40.74
C PRO A 272 -2.87 -8.51 41.36
N MET A 273 -2.08 -9.29 40.61
CA MET A 273 -0.61 -9.35 40.76
C MET A 273 0.08 -10.14 39.63
N GLY A 274 1.22 -9.62 39.11
CA GLY A 274 2.24 -10.42 38.43
C GLY A 274 2.96 -9.72 37.27
N LEU A 275 4.15 -9.16 37.54
CA LEU A 275 5.06 -8.57 36.56
C LEU A 275 5.69 -9.60 35.59
N LEU A 276 5.69 -9.21 34.31
CA LEU A 276 6.69 -9.39 33.22
C LEU A 276 7.59 -10.66 33.16
N LYS A 277 7.58 -11.29 31.99
CA LYS A 277 8.80 -11.80 31.33
C LYS A 277 8.91 -11.28 29.89
N LYS A 278 10.07 -10.72 29.57
CA LYS A 278 10.52 -10.30 28.23
C LYS A 278 10.50 -11.50 27.27
N GLY A 279 9.91 -11.31 26.09
CA GLY A 279 9.90 -12.27 24.99
C GLY A 279 9.85 -11.54 23.65
N THR A 280 10.64 -12.04 22.72
CA THR A 280 11.09 -11.48 21.44
C THR A 280 9.97 -11.15 20.44
N LEU A 281 10.25 -10.14 19.60
CA LEU A 281 9.45 -9.70 18.44
C LEU A 281 9.13 -10.87 17.49
N ASP A 282 7.84 -11.22 17.39
CA ASP A 282 7.12 -11.82 16.23
C ASP A 282 5.82 -12.57 16.64
N ALA A 283 5.18 -12.17 17.75
CA ALA A 283 3.88 -12.73 18.12
C ALA A 283 2.75 -12.04 17.32
N GLY A 284 2.10 -12.80 16.43
CA GLY A 284 0.88 -12.38 15.76
C GLY A 284 -0.18 -11.95 16.76
N THR A 285 -0.88 -10.85 16.48
CA THR A 285 -1.93 -10.34 17.35
C THR A 285 -3.03 -11.39 17.49
N VAL A 286 -3.32 -11.80 18.72
CA VAL A 286 -4.48 -12.62 19.03
C VAL A 286 -5.71 -11.72 18.86
N VAL A 287 -6.56 -12.02 17.90
CA VAL A 287 -7.85 -11.34 17.73
C VAL A 287 -8.92 -12.26 18.30
N GLU A 288 -9.46 -11.94 19.49
CA GLU A 288 -10.63 -12.66 20.00
C GLU A 288 -11.80 -12.55 19.01
N GLY A 289 -12.44 -13.69 18.72
CA GLY A 289 -13.53 -13.79 17.74
C GLY A 289 -13.12 -14.34 16.36
N MET A 290 -11.86 -14.73 16.17
CA MET A 290 -11.38 -15.41 14.95
C MET A 290 -10.66 -16.72 15.31
N ASP A 291 -10.86 -17.78 14.52
CA ASP A 291 -10.17 -19.07 14.71
C ASP A 291 -8.65 -18.90 14.56
N GLY A 292 -7.92 -18.76 15.66
CA GLY A 292 -6.46 -18.74 15.72
C GLY A 292 -5.81 -17.34 15.58
N THR A 293 -4.48 -17.30 15.72
CA THR A 293 -3.71 -16.05 15.61
C THR A 293 -3.68 -15.57 14.15
N VAL A 294 -3.87 -14.26 13.94
CA VAL A 294 -3.83 -13.64 12.61
C VAL A 294 -2.61 -12.73 12.57
N ALA A 295 -1.64 -13.07 11.73
CA ALA A 295 -0.51 -12.20 11.45
C ALA A 295 -0.91 -11.18 10.38
N PHE A 296 -0.98 -9.91 10.75
CA PHE A 296 -1.32 -8.84 9.82
C PHE A 296 -0.07 -8.32 9.09
N PRO A 297 -0.10 -8.18 7.75
CA PRO A 297 0.94 -7.45 7.04
C PRO A 297 0.86 -5.95 7.41
N TYR A 298 2.02 -5.33 7.64
CA TYR A 298 2.09 -3.89 7.89
C TYR A 298 1.87 -3.10 6.60
N ASN A 299 1.14 -1.98 6.69
CA ASN A 299 1.04 -1.02 5.60
C ASN A 299 2.44 -0.46 5.27
N ARG A 300 2.93 -0.70 4.04
CA ARG A 300 4.28 -0.32 3.57
C ARG A 300 4.24 0.08 2.09
N GLU A 301 5.15 0.96 1.69
CA GLU A 301 5.36 1.34 0.27
C GLU A 301 4.11 1.89 -0.44
N GLY A 302 3.20 2.53 0.29
CA GLY A 302 1.92 3.01 -0.26
C GLY A 302 0.93 1.89 -0.55
N MET A 303 1.08 0.73 0.10
CA MET A 303 0.12 -0.37 0.07
C MET A 303 -0.58 -0.50 1.41
N GLN A 304 -1.89 -0.71 1.37
CA GLN A 304 -2.74 -0.97 2.51
C GLN A 304 -3.36 -2.34 2.41
N TYR A 305 -3.42 -3.02 3.55
CA TYR A 305 -3.91 -4.38 3.65
C TYR A 305 -5.15 -4.45 4.53
N PHE A 306 -6.20 -5.08 4.05
CA PHE A 306 -7.47 -5.21 4.78
C PHE A 306 -7.80 -6.69 4.92
N TYR A 307 -8.00 -7.16 6.16
CA TYR A 307 -8.27 -8.57 6.40
C TYR A 307 -9.55 -9.02 5.70
N ALA A 308 -9.48 -10.15 5.02
CA ALA A 308 -10.56 -10.65 4.19
C ALA A 308 -10.93 -12.06 4.61
N GLU A 309 -12.23 -12.32 4.66
CA GLU A 309 -12.78 -13.65 4.88
C GLU A 309 -13.67 -14.06 3.73
N LYS A 310 -13.92 -15.36 3.58
CA LYS A 310 -14.87 -15.85 2.58
C LYS A 310 -16.26 -15.29 2.88
N ASP A 311 -16.88 -14.71 1.86
CA ASP A 311 -18.22 -14.20 1.95
C ASP A 311 -19.23 -15.34 1.74
N VAL A 312 -20.01 -15.63 2.77
CA VAL A 312 -21.01 -16.69 2.77
C VAL A 312 -22.26 -16.34 1.98
N HIS A 313 -22.45 -15.07 1.62
CA HIS A 313 -23.66 -14.58 0.95
C HIS A 313 -23.52 -14.48 -0.57
N VAL A 314 -22.36 -14.82 -1.11
CA VAL A 314 -22.12 -14.77 -2.56
C VAL A 314 -22.88 -15.91 -3.26
N PRO A 315 -23.74 -15.61 -4.26
CA PRO A 315 -24.44 -16.63 -5.02
C PRO A 315 -23.47 -17.60 -5.71
N GLU A 316 -23.86 -18.87 -5.79
CA GLU A 316 -23.09 -19.93 -6.47
C GLU A 316 -21.65 -20.11 -5.95
N ARG A 317 -21.39 -19.76 -4.68
CA ARG A 317 -20.09 -19.88 -4.00
C ARG A 317 -19.41 -21.23 -4.22
N ASP A 318 -20.16 -22.32 -4.20
CA ASP A 318 -19.66 -23.69 -4.35
C ASP A 318 -18.88 -23.93 -5.66
N LYS A 319 -19.18 -23.14 -6.70
CA LYS A 319 -18.47 -23.17 -7.98
C LYS A 319 -17.03 -22.65 -7.85
N PHE A 320 -16.72 -21.90 -6.79
CA PHE A 320 -15.40 -21.32 -6.52
C PHE A 320 -14.63 -22.03 -5.42
N ASP A 321 -15.32 -22.66 -4.47
CA ASP A 321 -14.68 -23.34 -3.34
C ASP A 321 -13.86 -24.56 -3.76
N ASN A 322 -14.21 -25.18 -4.89
CA ASN A 322 -13.53 -26.36 -5.44
C ASN A 322 -12.44 -26.01 -6.47
N VAL A 323 -12.17 -24.73 -6.70
CA VAL A 323 -11.11 -24.31 -7.61
C VAL A 323 -9.79 -24.36 -6.85
N ASP A 324 -8.90 -25.27 -7.26
CA ASP A 324 -7.57 -25.42 -6.69
C ASP A 324 -6.82 -24.07 -6.74
N PRO A 325 -6.39 -23.52 -5.58
CA PRO A 325 -5.63 -22.28 -5.50
C PRO A 325 -4.34 -22.28 -6.34
N GLU A 326 -3.75 -23.44 -6.63
CA GLU A 326 -2.59 -23.57 -7.51
C GLU A 326 -2.95 -23.46 -9.00
N LEU A 327 -4.19 -23.80 -9.36
CA LEU A 327 -4.71 -23.78 -10.73
C LEU A 327 -5.34 -22.44 -11.10
N ALA A 328 -5.89 -21.73 -10.12
CA ALA A 328 -6.38 -20.36 -10.27
C ALA A 328 -5.25 -19.36 -10.05
N ASN A 329 -4.55 -18.97 -11.13
CA ASN A 329 -3.51 -17.92 -11.14
C ASN A 329 -3.92 -16.57 -10.45
N GLN A 330 -5.18 -16.38 -10.05
CA GLN A 330 -5.65 -15.25 -9.26
C GLN A 330 -6.88 -15.62 -8.40
N ILE A 331 -6.80 -15.36 -7.09
CA ILE A 331 -7.89 -15.56 -6.13
C ILE A 331 -9.05 -14.61 -6.50
N PRO A 332 -10.28 -15.11 -6.71
CA PRO A 332 -11.42 -14.26 -7.06
C PRO A 332 -11.79 -13.34 -5.89
N ALA A 333 -11.62 -12.02 -6.03
CA ALA A 333 -11.83 -11.08 -4.92
C ALA A 333 -13.29 -10.94 -4.46
N HIS A 334 -14.24 -11.07 -5.38
CA HIS A 334 -15.67 -10.91 -5.10
C HIS A 334 -16.27 -11.95 -4.14
N ILE A 335 -15.63 -13.14 -4.02
CA ILE A 335 -16.06 -14.18 -3.06
C ILE A 335 -15.55 -13.93 -1.64
N TYR A 336 -14.80 -12.85 -1.42
CA TYR A 336 -14.32 -12.42 -0.11
C TYR A 336 -15.00 -11.11 0.28
N ARG A 337 -15.03 -10.82 1.58
CA ARG A 337 -15.52 -9.56 2.14
C ARG A 337 -14.53 -8.99 3.12
N TRP A 338 -14.52 -7.66 3.25
CA TRP A 338 -13.65 -6.99 4.21
C TRP A 338 -14.18 -7.26 5.63
N GLN A 339 -13.35 -7.91 6.43
CA GLN A 339 -13.69 -8.26 7.79
C GLN A 339 -13.10 -7.24 8.77
N VAL A 340 -13.99 -6.56 9.49
CA VAL A 340 -13.66 -5.57 10.53
C VAL A 340 -14.07 -6.15 11.88
N PRO A 341 -13.32 -5.92 12.98
CA PRO A 341 -13.70 -6.44 14.28
C PRO A 341 -15.09 -5.96 14.72
N ASN A 342 -15.84 -6.81 15.43
CA ASN A 342 -17.18 -6.49 15.95
C ASN A 342 -17.17 -5.44 17.09
N GLN A 343 -15.98 -4.94 17.44
CA GLN A 343 -15.79 -3.91 18.46
C GLN A 343 -14.77 -2.90 17.93
N VAL A 344 -14.93 -1.65 18.35
CA VAL A 344 -13.93 -0.63 18.03
C VAL A 344 -12.72 -0.83 18.95
N VAL A 345 -11.59 -1.05 18.32
CA VAL A 345 -10.29 -1.32 18.94
C VAL A 345 -9.17 -0.60 18.17
N ILE A 346 -7.98 -0.53 18.73
CA ILE A 346 -6.77 -0.07 18.04
C ILE A 346 -6.43 -1.05 16.91
N SER A 347 -6.17 -0.49 15.73
CA SER A 347 -5.84 -1.27 14.54
C SER A 347 -4.46 -1.89 14.63
N THR A 348 -4.33 -3.16 14.21
CA THR A 348 -3.08 -3.94 14.27
C THR A 348 -2.17 -3.63 13.08
N ASN A 349 -2.75 -3.47 11.90
CA ASN A 349 -2.11 -3.16 10.62
C ASN A 349 -2.00 -1.66 10.36
N ASP A 350 -2.94 -0.87 10.87
CA ASP A 350 -3.05 0.56 10.56
C ASP A 350 -2.47 1.46 11.67
N ARG A 351 -1.22 1.15 12.01
CA ARG A 351 -0.41 1.87 13.01
C ARG A 351 1.06 1.83 12.61
N ALA A 352 1.85 2.72 13.19
CA ALA A 352 3.29 2.63 13.06
C ALA A 352 3.81 1.30 13.66
N HIS A 353 4.70 0.62 12.94
CA HIS A 353 5.19 -0.72 13.28
C HIS A 353 5.93 -0.78 14.62
N GLN A 354 6.57 0.32 15.01
CA GLN A 354 7.31 0.44 16.27
C GLN A 354 6.41 0.58 17.50
N LEU A 355 5.12 0.89 17.33
CA LEU A 355 4.18 0.96 18.46
C LEU A 355 3.91 -0.44 19.01
N GLU A 356 3.68 -0.52 20.31
CA GLU A 356 3.23 -1.75 20.96
C GLU A 356 1.77 -1.58 21.35
N VAL A 357 0.95 -2.58 21.04
CA VAL A 357 -0.48 -2.58 21.35
C VAL A 357 -0.74 -3.75 22.29
N SER A 358 -1.50 -3.52 23.35
CA SER A 358 -1.90 -4.55 24.30
C SER A 358 -2.79 -5.62 23.67
N ASP A 359 -2.91 -6.77 24.32
CA ASP A 359 -3.73 -7.89 23.84
C ASP A 359 -5.21 -7.53 23.72
N ASP A 360 -5.74 -6.72 24.64
CA ASP A 360 -7.11 -6.19 24.58
C ASP A 360 -7.30 -5.16 23.44
N ARG A 361 -6.22 -4.74 22.78
CA ARG A 361 -6.17 -3.72 21.72
C ARG A 361 -6.80 -2.39 22.11
N LEU A 362 -6.73 -2.03 23.40
CA LEU A 362 -7.18 -0.73 23.91
C LEU A 362 -6.04 0.16 24.38
N THR A 363 -4.87 -0.40 24.65
CA THR A 363 -3.69 0.34 25.12
C THR A 363 -2.58 0.32 24.07
N VAL A 364 -1.90 1.46 23.92
CA VAL A 364 -0.76 1.59 23.02
C VAL A 364 0.39 2.33 23.69
N THR A 365 1.60 1.81 23.47
CA THR A 365 2.86 2.32 24.01
C THR A 365 3.81 2.71 22.89
N GLY A 366 4.42 3.88 23.01
CA GLY A 366 5.44 4.40 22.08
C GLY A 366 6.83 3.84 22.35
N LYS A 367 7.80 4.20 21.50
CA LYS A 367 9.21 3.81 21.65
C LYS A 367 10.18 4.96 21.43
N ASP A 368 10.45 5.29 20.17
CA ASP A 368 11.44 6.30 19.78
C ASP A 368 10.74 7.59 19.33
N GLY A 369 10.78 7.88 18.02
CA GLY A 369 10.14 9.04 17.41
C GLY A 369 8.62 9.02 17.49
N TYR A 370 8.02 10.09 16.97
CA TYR A 370 6.56 10.20 16.91
C TYR A 370 5.98 9.12 15.99
N ALA A 371 4.94 8.47 16.48
CA ALA A 371 4.27 7.38 15.78
C ALA A 371 2.77 7.42 16.07
N VAL A 372 1.94 7.16 15.07
CA VAL A 372 0.47 7.17 15.18
C VAL A 372 -0.10 5.76 15.24
N ALA A 373 -1.09 5.57 16.11
CA ALA A 373 -2.02 4.44 16.06
C ALA A 373 -3.44 4.95 15.83
N ARG A 374 -4.18 4.26 14.96
CA ARG A 374 -5.59 4.55 14.65
C ARG A 374 -6.50 3.45 15.17
N ALA A 375 -7.75 3.80 15.45
CA ALA A 375 -8.79 2.82 15.66
C ALA A 375 -9.17 2.11 14.35
N THR A 376 -9.88 1.00 14.46
CA THR A 376 -10.35 0.15 13.36
C THR A 376 -11.49 0.74 12.55
N HIS A 377 -12.30 1.62 13.17
CA HIS A 377 -13.51 2.16 12.57
C HIS A 377 -13.38 3.68 12.35
N PHE A 378 -14.07 4.17 11.32
CA PHE A 378 -14.15 5.58 10.99
C PHE A 378 -15.59 6.08 10.95
N ILE A 379 -15.74 7.39 11.05
CA ILE A 379 -17.02 8.09 10.91
C ILE A 379 -17.00 9.02 9.70
N LEU A 380 -18.18 9.31 9.16
CA LEU A 380 -18.37 10.20 7.99
C LEU A 380 -19.34 11.36 8.27
N TYR A 381 -20.21 11.23 9.25
CA TYR A 381 -21.30 12.15 9.55
C TYR A 381 -21.72 12.04 11.02
N GLY A 382 -22.46 13.02 11.50
CA GLY A 382 -23.02 13.03 12.86
C GLY A 382 -22.01 13.39 13.96
N LYS A 383 -22.43 13.20 15.21
CA LYS A 383 -21.72 13.64 16.41
C LYS A 383 -21.22 12.46 17.25
N TRP A 384 -19.91 12.37 17.42
CA TRP A 384 -19.26 11.20 18.00
C TRP A 384 -18.22 11.54 19.06
N TYR A 385 -18.08 10.67 20.06
CA TYR A 385 -17.22 10.87 21.21
C TYR A 385 -16.46 9.60 21.60
N TYR A 386 -15.22 9.77 22.05
CA TYR A 386 -14.43 8.75 22.73
C TYR A 386 -13.52 9.40 23.79
N GLU A 387 -12.96 8.60 24.69
CA GLU A 387 -12.01 9.04 25.71
C GLU A 387 -10.63 8.40 25.51
N VAL A 388 -9.60 9.09 25.99
CA VAL A 388 -8.23 8.57 26.12
C VAL A 388 -7.73 8.85 27.53
N GLU A 389 -7.31 7.81 28.24
CA GLU A 389 -6.61 7.92 29.51
C GLU A 389 -5.10 7.83 29.28
N LEU A 390 -4.34 8.78 29.85
CA LEU A 390 -2.89 8.73 29.78
C LEU A 390 -2.36 7.91 30.97
N LEU A 391 -1.79 6.73 30.68
CA LEU A 391 -1.37 5.77 31.70
C LEU A 391 0.07 6.01 32.16
N ASP A 392 0.96 6.36 31.23
CA ASP A 392 2.35 6.65 31.54
C ASP A 392 2.92 7.71 30.59
N GLN A 393 3.77 8.57 31.11
CA GLN A 393 4.45 9.62 30.36
C GLN A 393 5.82 9.91 31.00
N PRO A 394 6.83 9.07 30.73
CA PRO A 394 8.19 9.28 31.23
C PRO A 394 8.76 10.64 30.83
N GLU A 395 9.79 11.11 31.54
CA GLU A 395 10.43 12.39 31.22
C GLU A 395 10.93 12.42 29.77
N GLY A 396 10.68 13.53 29.07
CA GLY A 396 11.00 13.68 27.65
C GLY A 396 9.98 13.05 26.68
N SER A 397 9.02 12.26 27.18
CA SER A 397 7.96 11.68 26.36
C SER A 397 6.75 12.62 26.19
N HIS A 398 6.09 12.52 25.04
CA HIS A 398 4.99 13.42 24.68
C HIS A 398 3.90 12.66 23.93
N THR A 399 2.65 13.11 24.09
CA THR A 399 1.51 12.54 23.40
C THR A 399 0.75 13.62 22.64
N ARG A 400 0.03 13.19 21.61
CA ARG A 400 -1.04 13.97 21.00
C ARG A 400 -2.23 13.07 20.77
N ILE A 401 -3.40 13.53 21.15
CA ILE A 401 -4.67 12.84 20.93
C ILE A 401 -5.49 13.59 19.89
N GLY A 402 -6.35 12.89 19.16
CA GLY A 402 -7.34 13.53 18.30
C GLY A 402 -7.75 12.66 17.12
N TRP A 403 -8.13 13.30 16.04
CA TRP A 403 -8.75 12.65 14.89
C TRP A 403 -7.84 12.71 13.68
N CYS A 404 -7.87 11.66 12.86
CA CYS A 404 -7.16 11.66 11.60
C CYS A 404 -7.90 10.91 10.50
N GLN A 405 -7.62 11.29 9.26
CA GLN A 405 -8.11 10.61 8.07
C GLN A 405 -7.10 9.54 7.62
N GLN A 406 -7.51 8.69 6.67
CA GLN A 406 -6.73 7.55 6.18
C GLN A 406 -5.33 7.93 5.66
N LEU A 407 -5.15 9.13 5.11
CA LEU A 407 -3.88 9.62 4.55
C LEU A 407 -2.95 10.31 5.56
N ALA A 408 -3.33 10.35 6.84
CA ALA A 408 -2.44 10.83 7.89
C ALA A 408 -1.20 9.92 7.99
N SER A 409 0.00 10.53 8.11
CA SER A 409 1.24 9.76 8.16
C SER A 409 1.38 9.01 9.49
N LEU A 410 1.50 7.68 9.41
CA LEU A 410 1.66 6.83 10.58
C LEU A 410 3.02 6.99 11.29
N GLN A 411 4.05 7.44 10.55
CA GLN A 411 5.42 7.65 11.04
C GLN A 411 5.68 9.09 11.48
N ALA A 412 4.63 9.89 11.68
CA ALA A 412 4.71 11.27 12.12
C ALA A 412 3.90 11.49 13.40
N CYS A 413 3.65 12.74 13.76
CA CYS A 413 2.74 13.11 14.84
C CYS A 413 1.35 13.45 14.29
N LEU A 414 0.31 13.28 15.11
CA LEU A 414 -0.99 13.84 14.76
C LEU A 414 -0.90 15.37 14.64
N GLY A 415 -1.60 15.91 13.66
CA GLY A 415 -1.55 17.31 13.29
C GLY A 415 -0.34 17.69 12.43
N TYR A 416 0.45 16.73 11.92
CA TYR A 416 1.58 17.01 11.04
C TYR A 416 1.17 17.49 9.65
N ASN A 417 0.15 16.86 9.05
CA ASN A 417 -0.37 17.22 7.73
C ASN A 417 -1.86 17.60 7.80
N GLN A 418 -2.44 17.91 6.64
CA GLN A 418 -3.83 18.32 6.48
C GLN A 418 -4.86 17.24 6.83
N PHE A 419 -4.42 16.00 7.00
CA PHE A 419 -5.29 14.84 7.25
C PHE A 419 -5.41 14.52 8.74
N SER A 420 -4.93 15.37 9.65
CA SER A 420 -5.03 15.10 11.09
C SER A 420 -5.12 16.37 11.93
N TYR A 421 -5.75 16.24 13.11
CA TYR A 421 -6.05 17.31 14.05
C TYR A 421 -5.79 16.78 15.46
N SER A 422 -5.07 17.54 16.28
CA SER A 422 -4.67 17.01 17.59
C SER A 422 -4.49 18.04 18.69
N TRP A 423 -4.44 17.53 19.92
CA TRP A 423 -4.10 18.25 21.13
C TRP A 423 -2.89 17.61 21.82
N ARG A 424 -1.84 18.41 22.04
CA ARG A 424 -0.54 17.97 22.57
C ARG A 424 -0.50 18.08 24.10
N SER A 425 0.14 17.09 24.74
CA SER A 425 0.29 17.04 26.21
C SER A 425 1.09 18.20 26.79
N LYS A 426 1.98 18.81 25.99
CA LYS A 426 2.84 19.93 26.39
C LYS A 426 2.37 21.29 25.86
N LYS A 427 2.40 22.30 26.71
CA LYS A 427 1.98 23.70 26.48
C LYS A 427 0.52 23.89 26.05
N GLY A 428 -0.37 22.94 26.34
CA GLY A 428 -1.80 23.02 26.03
C GLY A 428 -2.13 23.34 24.57
N THR A 429 -1.28 22.95 23.61
CA THR A 429 -1.39 23.40 22.21
C THR A 429 -2.14 22.43 21.32
N ARG A 430 -2.97 22.95 20.42
CA ARG A 430 -3.59 22.20 19.31
C ARG A 430 -2.74 22.26 18.05
N PHE A 431 -2.70 21.18 17.26
CA PHE A 431 -1.89 21.06 16.04
C PHE A 431 -2.69 20.61 14.82
N HIS A 432 -2.46 21.30 13.71
CA HIS A 432 -2.91 20.95 12.37
C HIS A 432 -1.95 21.57 11.34
N ASN A 433 -1.64 20.88 10.24
CA ASN A 433 -0.64 21.33 9.24
C ASN A 433 0.74 21.68 9.84
N ALA A 434 1.18 20.90 10.84
CA ALA A 434 2.38 21.14 11.64
C ALA A 434 2.40 22.48 12.40
N ILE A 435 1.30 23.23 12.41
CA ILE A 435 1.17 24.52 13.08
C ILE A 435 0.53 24.29 14.46
N GLY A 436 1.28 24.63 15.50
CA GLY A 436 0.80 24.62 16.88
C GLY A 436 0.19 25.96 17.27
N ARG A 437 -1.01 25.94 17.88
CA ARG A 437 -1.66 27.12 18.47
C ARG A 437 -2.04 26.84 19.93
N THR A 438 -1.92 27.84 20.79
CA THR A 438 -2.41 27.76 22.17
C THR A 438 -3.90 27.45 22.16
N TYR A 439 -4.34 26.53 23.02
CA TYR A 439 -5.72 26.06 23.04
C TYR A 439 -6.24 25.88 24.47
N SER A 440 -5.51 25.15 25.30
CA SER A 440 -5.77 25.01 26.73
C SER A 440 -4.79 25.85 27.54
N LYS A 441 -5.24 26.36 28.69
CA LYS A 441 -4.40 27.03 29.69
C LYS A 441 -3.46 26.05 30.39
N GLU A 442 -3.87 24.79 30.50
CA GLU A 442 -3.15 23.75 31.19
C GLU A 442 -2.73 22.62 30.25
N ASP A 443 -1.60 22.03 30.59
CA ASP A 443 -1.14 20.75 30.05
C ASP A 443 -2.03 19.63 30.61
N TYR A 444 -2.15 18.56 29.84
CA TYR A 444 -2.68 17.30 30.35
C TYR A 444 -1.54 16.34 30.66
N ARG A 445 -1.75 15.47 31.64
CA ARG A 445 -0.72 14.62 32.23
C ARG A 445 -1.28 13.24 32.57
N VAL A 446 -0.40 12.37 33.06
CA VAL A 446 -0.76 11.03 33.52
C VAL A 446 -1.90 11.08 34.52
N GLY A 447 -2.89 10.19 34.33
CA GLY A 447 -4.11 10.12 35.14
C GLY A 447 -5.27 10.99 34.65
N ASP A 448 -5.03 11.96 33.75
CA ASP A 448 -6.11 12.69 33.10
C ASP A 448 -6.84 11.78 32.09
N VAL A 449 -8.16 11.97 32.00
CA VAL A 449 -8.96 11.39 30.92
C VAL A 449 -9.42 12.49 29.99
N LEU A 450 -9.13 12.28 28.72
CA LEU A 450 -9.26 13.26 27.68
C LEU A 450 -10.39 12.85 26.75
N GLY A 451 -11.45 13.66 26.71
CA GLY A 451 -12.56 13.46 25.81
C GLY A 451 -12.27 14.06 24.44
N CYS A 452 -12.61 13.32 23.39
CA CYS A 452 -12.46 13.74 22.00
C CYS A 452 -13.84 13.74 21.34
N LEU A 453 -14.43 14.92 21.19
CA LEU A 453 -15.67 15.11 20.44
C LEU A 453 -15.35 15.55 19.00
N ILE A 454 -16.06 14.97 18.05
CA ILE A 454 -16.14 15.44 16.67
C ILE A 454 -17.59 15.58 16.26
N GLU A 455 -17.90 16.67 15.60
CA GLU A 455 -19.22 17.02 15.09
C GLU A 455 -19.07 17.20 13.58
N LEU A 456 -19.63 16.26 12.83
CA LEU A 456 -19.72 16.30 11.38
C LEU A 456 -21.17 16.60 10.98
N PRO A 457 -21.42 17.23 9.83
CA PRO A 457 -22.75 17.37 9.27
C PRO A 457 -23.55 16.07 9.27
N GLU A 458 -24.85 16.20 9.49
CA GLU A 458 -25.78 15.07 9.54
C GLU A 458 -25.87 14.36 8.18
N ARG A 459 -26.26 13.09 8.20
CA ARG A 459 -26.40 12.25 7.00
C ARG A 459 -27.28 12.92 5.93
N ASP A 460 -28.32 13.64 6.35
CA ASP A 460 -29.30 14.29 5.46
C ASP A 460 -28.83 15.60 4.84
N HIS A 461 -27.80 16.24 5.40
CA HIS A 461 -27.22 17.50 4.91
C HIS A 461 -26.74 17.41 3.44
N PHE A 462 -26.55 16.19 2.95
CA PHE A 462 -26.00 15.89 1.64
C PHE A 462 -27.03 15.47 0.59
N LYS A 463 -28.34 15.51 0.90
CA LYS A 463 -29.41 15.18 -0.05
C LYS A 463 -29.34 16.13 -1.26
N GLY A 464 -29.09 15.58 -2.46
CA GLY A 464 -29.20 16.29 -3.73
C GLY A 464 -27.90 16.73 -4.42
N ASN A 465 -26.69 16.53 -3.85
CA ASN A 465 -25.47 17.04 -4.48
C ASN A 465 -24.14 16.33 -4.14
N VAL A 466 -24.09 15.00 -4.05
CA VAL A 466 -22.82 14.28 -3.76
C VAL A 466 -22.45 13.31 -4.87
N LYS A 467 -21.32 13.57 -5.54
CA LYS A 467 -20.56 12.56 -6.29
C LYS A 467 -19.78 11.71 -5.27
N GLY A 468 -20.22 10.48 -5.01
CA GLY A 468 -19.52 9.53 -4.14
C GLY A 468 -20.48 8.65 -3.31
N SER A 469 -20.11 7.39 -3.10
CA SER A 469 -20.84 6.49 -2.20
C SER A 469 -20.61 6.90 -0.74
N ARG A 470 -21.68 6.95 0.05
CA ARG A 470 -21.60 7.20 1.51
C ARG A 470 -21.35 5.93 2.31
N LEU A 471 -21.33 4.79 1.63
CA LEU A 471 -21.04 3.51 2.23
C LEU A 471 -19.53 3.26 2.19
N PRO A 472 -18.98 2.51 3.16
CA PRO A 472 -17.60 2.08 3.13
C PRO A 472 -17.31 1.25 1.86
N PRO A 473 -16.10 1.31 1.31
CA PRO A 473 -15.78 0.58 0.08
C PRO A 473 -15.82 -0.93 0.31
N THR A 474 -16.50 -1.65 -0.59
CA THR A 474 -16.64 -3.12 -0.60
C THR A 474 -15.31 -3.86 -0.76
N ARG A 475 -14.37 -3.28 -1.52
CA ARG A 475 -13.08 -3.88 -1.91
C ARG A 475 -13.15 -5.19 -2.70
N LYS A 476 -14.33 -5.67 -3.07
CA LYS A 476 -14.54 -6.87 -3.92
C LYS A 476 -13.93 -6.76 -5.33
N ASP A 477 -13.52 -5.56 -5.75
CA ASP A 477 -12.79 -5.27 -6.99
C ASP A 477 -11.25 -5.25 -6.82
N LYS A 478 -10.74 -5.36 -5.59
CA LYS A 478 -9.31 -5.25 -5.27
C LYS A 478 -8.57 -6.57 -5.43
N THR A 479 -7.25 -6.50 -5.40
CA THR A 479 -6.41 -7.72 -5.46
C THR A 479 -6.37 -8.38 -4.09
N LEU A 480 -6.29 -9.70 -4.05
CA LEU A 480 -6.11 -10.46 -2.81
C LEU A 480 -4.66 -10.92 -2.65
N LEU A 481 -4.19 -10.88 -1.41
CA LEU A 481 -2.90 -11.39 -0.96
C LEU A 481 -3.13 -12.53 0.03
N ASN A 482 -2.49 -13.67 -0.18
CA ASN A 482 -2.35 -14.68 0.87
C ASN A 482 -1.07 -14.41 1.67
N TYR A 483 -1.23 -14.05 2.94
CA TYR A 483 -0.13 -13.79 3.86
C TYR A 483 -0.25 -14.72 5.06
N LYS A 484 0.73 -15.62 5.22
CA LYS A 484 0.79 -16.61 6.32
C LYS A 484 -0.51 -17.41 6.50
N GLY A 485 -1.14 -17.82 5.40
CA GLY A 485 -2.37 -18.63 5.42
C GLY A 485 -3.67 -17.82 5.63
N ARG A 486 -3.59 -16.49 5.58
CA ARG A 486 -4.72 -15.57 5.73
C ARG A 486 -4.85 -14.69 4.50
N ILE A 487 -6.08 -14.32 4.15
CA ILE A 487 -6.38 -13.54 2.95
C ILE A 487 -6.57 -12.07 3.32
N PHE A 488 -6.02 -11.18 2.51
CA PHE A 488 -6.13 -9.73 2.67
C PHE A 488 -6.44 -9.07 1.33
N PHE A 489 -7.29 -8.04 1.30
CA PHE A 489 -7.33 -7.12 0.18
C PHE A 489 -6.09 -6.24 0.19
N GLU A 490 -5.51 -6.07 -0.98
CA GLU A 490 -4.39 -5.17 -1.24
C GLU A 490 -4.89 -3.96 -2.04
N GLU A 491 -4.69 -2.77 -1.47
CA GLU A 491 -5.10 -1.49 -2.03
C GLU A 491 -3.92 -0.52 -2.06
N LYS A 492 -3.78 0.23 -3.17
CA LYS A 492 -2.79 1.30 -3.27
C LYS A 492 -3.32 2.53 -2.53
N GLU A 493 -2.52 3.08 -1.64
CA GLU A 493 -2.78 4.35 -0.97
C GLU A 493 -2.89 5.46 -2.03
N GLU A 494 -3.91 6.30 -1.90
CA GLU A 494 -4.06 7.46 -2.77
C GLU A 494 -2.90 8.44 -2.56
N ARG A 495 -2.42 9.06 -3.64
CA ARG A 495 -1.36 10.07 -3.52
C ARG A 495 -1.91 11.29 -2.78
N LYS A 496 -1.18 11.69 -1.74
CA LYS A 496 -1.58 12.78 -0.83
C LYS A 496 -1.75 14.11 -1.56
N GLU A 497 -0.99 14.32 -2.63
CA GLU A 497 -1.02 15.51 -3.47
C GLU A 497 -2.25 15.58 -4.38
N GLU A 498 -2.93 14.45 -4.63
CA GLU A 498 -4.10 14.36 -5.51
C GLU A 498 -5.41 14.57 -4.78
N VAL A 499 -5.40 14.43 -3.45
CA VAL A 499 -6.59 14.61 -2.64
C VAL A 499 -6.86 16.09 -2.43
N ARG A 500 -7.87 16.59 -3.13
CA ARG A 500 -8.40 17.93 -2.91
C ARG A 500 -9.00 18.01 -1.51
N VAL A 501 -8.35 18.78 -0.65
CA VAL A 501 -8.89 19.11 0.67
C VAL A 501 -10.00 20.15 0.54
N VAL A 502 -11.17 19.80 1.05
CA VAL A 502 -12.34 20.68 1.08
C VAL A 502 -12.76 20.85 2.53
N PRO A 503 -12.54 22.04 3.13
CA PRO A 503 -13.11 22.39 4.44
C PRO A 503 -14.61 22.19 4.43
N GLN A 504 -15.15 21.65 5.52
CA GLN A 504 -16.56 21.30 5.64
C GLN A 504 -17.24 22.24 6.64
N PRO A 505 -18.04 23.22 6.16
CA PRO A 505 -18.69 24.18 7.04
C PRO A 505 -19.49 23.53 8.16
N GLY A 506 -19.29 24.01 9.39
CA GLY A 506 -19.98 23.53 10.59
C GLY A 506 -19.40 22.26 11.21
N ALA A 507 -18.43 21.62 10.55
CA ALA A 507 -17.71 20.49 11.12
C ALA A 507 -16.68 20.97 12.16
N ARG A 508 -16.64 20.35 13.35
CA ARG A 508 -15.78 20.83 14.46
C ARG A 508 -15.24 19.70 15.32
N ILE A 509 -14.14 20.00 16.01
CA ILE A 509 -13.52 19.13 17.02
C ILE A 509 -13.41 19.89 18.33
N THR A 510 -13.81 19.25 19.42
CA THR A 510 -13.76 19.80 20.79
C THR A 510 -13.10 18.77 21.70
N PHE A 511 -12.13 19.21 22.51
CA PHE A 511 -11.51 18.35 23.52
C PHE A 511 -12.04 18.66 24.92
N PHE A 512 -11.99 17.64 25.77
CA PHE A 512 -12.41 17.71 27.17
C PHE A 512 -11.27 17.19 28.04
N LYS A 513 -11.07 17.81 29.20
CA LYS A 513 -10.15 17.33 30.25
C LYS A 513 -10.99 16.97 31.46
N ASN A 514 -11.00 15.70 31.84
CA ASN A 514 -11.74 15.19 32.99
C ASN A 514 -13.23 15.63 32.97
N GLY A 515 -13.88 15.47 31.81
CA GLY A 515 -15.27 15.85 31.57
C GLY A 515 -15.53 17.34 31.32
N VAL A 516 -14.54 18.22 31.53
CA VAL A 516 -14.70 19.67 31.32
C VAL A 516 -14.25 20.06 29.92
N SER A 517 -15.10 20.74 29.17
CA SER A 517 -14.78 21.23 27.82
C SER A 517 -13.63 22.23 27.84
N CYS A 518 -12.66 22.06 26.95
CA CYS A 518 -11.58 23.01 26.69
C CYS A 518 -11.94 24.03 25.59
N GLY A 519 -13.20 24.05 25.13
CA GLY A 519 -13.67 24.88 24.02
C GLY A 519 -13.39 24.27 22.64
N THR A 520 -13.92 24.86 21.57
CA THR A 520 -13.74 24.32 20.22
C THR A 520 -12.26 24.40 19.78
N ALA A 521 -11.68 23.25 19.45
CA ALA A 521 -10.29 23.16 19.00
C ALA A 521 -10.18 23.45 17.50
N PHE A 522 -11.09 22.94 16.69
CA PHE A 522 -11.05 23.15 15.25
C PHE A 522 -12.45 23.36 14.72
N GLU A 523 -12.58 24.30 13.79
CA GLU A 523 -13.81 24.63 13.07
C GLU A 523 -13.54 24.44 11.57
N ASP A 524 -14.60 24.13 10.83
CA ASP A 524 -14.60 23.85 9.41
C ASP A 524 -13.52 22.83 8.99
N ILE A 525 -13.42 21.74 9.74
CA ILE A 525 -12.44 20.67 9.46
C ILE A 525 -12.68 20.05 8.07
N ASN A 526 -11.63 19.46 7.51
CA ASN A 526 -11.64 18.93 6.15
C ASN A 526 -12.65 17.79 5.99
N SER A 527 -13.41 17.77 4.90
CA SER A 527 -14.27 16.63 4.56
C SER A 527 -13.46 15.33 4.44
N GLY A 528 -14.08 14.22 4.84
CA GLY A 528 -13.47 12.89 4.75
C GLY A 528 -13.87 11.98 5.91
N ALA A 529 -13.39 10.74 5.84
CA ALA A 529 -13.54 9.74 6.89
C ALA A 529 -12.56 10.01 8.04
N TYR A 530 -13.04 10.06 9.27
CA TYR A 530 -12.23 10.30 10.46
C TYR A 530 -12.16 9.10 11.38
N TYR A 531 -10.95 8.79 11.83
CA TYR A 531 -10.62 7.74 12.79
C TYR A 531 -10.18 8.38 14.12
N PRO A 532 -10.62 7.84 15.26
CA PRO A 532 -9.96 8.09 16.55
C PRO A 532 -8.48 7.71 16.47
N ALA A 533 -7.60 8.56 17.01
CA ALA A 533 -6.17 8.31 16.96
C ALA A 533 -5.40 8.92 18.13
N VAL A 534 -4.19 8.39 18.32
CA VAL A 534 -3.16 8.94 19.20
C VAL A 534 -1.82 8.90 18.48
N SER A 535 -0.98 9.90 18.73
CA SER A 535 0.45 9.81 18.44
C SER A 535 1.28 9.88 19.71
N LEU A 536 2.26 8.98 19.82
CA LEU A 536 3.13 8.83 20.98
C LEU A 536 4.56 9.13 20.56
N PHE A 537 5.29 9.83 21.42
CA PHE A 537 6.72 10.11 21.30
C PHE A 537 7.41 9.59 22.55
N HIS A 538 8.48 8.84 22.34
CA HIS A 538 9.13 8.03 23.35
C HIS A 538 8.17 7.00 23.99
N SER A 539 8.53 6.42 25.13
CA SER A 539 7.79 5.36 25.84
C SER A 539 6.48 5.81 26.53
N ALA A 540 5.79 6.84 26.02
CA ALA A 540 4.49 7.23 26.54
C ALA A 540 3.44 6.14 26.27
N THR A 541 2.46 5.99 27.17
CA THR A 541 1.40 4.97 27.07
C THR A 541 0.02 5.60 27.24
N ALA A 542 -0.87 5.31 26.30
CA ALA A 542 -2.25 5.80 26.30
C ALA A 542 -3.24 4.65 26.11
N LYS A 543 -4.39 4.75 26.79
CA LYS A 543 -5.50 3.78 26.69
C LYS A 543 -6.75 4.45 26.15
N PHE A 544 -7.34 3.87 25.12
CA PHE A 544 -8.62 4.30 24.58
C PHE A 544 -9.78 3.73 25.40
N ASN A 545 -10.83 4.54 25.51
CA ASN A 545 -12.17 4.11 25.87
C ASN A 545 -13.14 4.59 24.78
N PHE A 546 -13.62 3.65 23.97
CA PHE A 546 -14.52 3.93 22.85
C PHE A 546 -15.99 4.03 23.27
N GLY A 547 -16.30 3.85 24.56
CA GLY A 547 -17.65 3.80 25.11
C GLY A 547 -18.24 2.39 25.14
N PRO A 548 -19.51 2.25 25.59
CA PRO A 548 -20.41 3.34 25.98
C PRO A 548 -20.13 3.87 27.40
N ASP A 549 -19.40 3.10 28.22
CA ASP A 549 -19.14 3.42 29.62
C ASP A 549 -17.95 4.37 29.77
N PHE A 550 -18.22 5.66 29.70
CA PHE A 550 -17.21 6.71 29.87
C PHE A 550 -16.93 7.01 31.34
N LYS A 551 -15.69 7.43 31.64
CA LYS A 551 -15.31 7.86 33.00
C LYS A 551 -16.00 9.18 33.36
N TYR A 552 -16.21 10.04 32.37
CA TYR A 552 -16.97 11.27 32.49
C TYR A 552 -18.17 11.25 31.51
N PRO A 553 -19.32 11.85 31.88
CA PRO A 553 -20.48 11.88 30.99
C PRO A 553 -20.13 12.45 29.61
N ALA A 554 -20.52 11.74 28.56
CA ALA A 554 -20.34 12.22 27.19
C ALA A 554 -21.14 13.52 26.96
N PRO A 555 -20.67 14.41 26.07
CA PRO A 555 -21.39 15.62 25.72
C PRO A 555 -22.80 15.33 25.19
N PRO A 556 -23.80 16.20 25.42
CA PRO A 556 -25.17 15.99 24.95
C PRO A 556 -25.26 15.72 23.44
N GLY A 557 -26.01 14.68 23.08
CA GLY A 557 -26.24 14.24 21.71
C GLY A 557 -25.01 13.58 21.05
N ALA A 558 -23.90 13.38 21.77
CA ALA A 558 -22.77 12.65 21.24
C ALA A 558 -22.94 11.14 21.42
N ARG A 559 -22.67 10.41 20.34
CA ARG A 559 -22.72 8.96 20.32
C ARG A 559 -21.35 8.37 20.65
N PRO A 560 -21.28 7.30 21.44
CA PRO A 560 -20.03 6.60 21.66
C PRO A 560 -19.54 5.95 20.36
N ILE A 561 -18.24 6.03 20.12
CA ILE A 561 -17.64 5.44 18.92
C ILE A 561 -17.87 3.92 18.84
N CYS A 562 -18.03 3.20 19.95
CA CYS A 562 -18.30 1.76 19.95
C CYS A 562 -19.53 1.36 19.12
N GLU A 563 -20.57 2.20 19.04
CA GLU A 563 -21.76 1.97 18.21
C GLU A 563 -21.44 1.89 16.72
N ARG A 564 -20.30 2.46 16.29
CA ARG A 564 -19.89 2.44 14.89
C ARG A 564 -19.58 1.04 14.38
N ALA A 565 -19.24 0.10 15.27
CA ALA A 565 -18.93 -1.28 14.88
C ALA A 565 -20.12 -1.97 14.20
N GLU A 566 -21.29 -1.88 14.80
CA GLU A 566 -22.52 -2.46 14.24
C GLU A 566 -22.96 -1.72 12.98
N GLU A 567 -22.98 -0.38 13.01
CA GLU A 567 -23.38 0.41 11.84
C GLU A 567 -22.48 0.14 10.63
N MET A 568 -21.16 0.03 10.84
CA MET A 568 -20.22 -0.19 9.76
C MET A 568 -20.35 -1.60 9.18
N ALA A 569 -20.62 -2.61 10.02
CA ALA A 569 -20.90 -3.96 9.55
C ALA A 569 -22.13 -4.02 8.64
N ILE A 570 -23.21 -3.31 9.01
CA ILE A 570 -24.42 -3.20 8.20
C ILE A 570 -24.12 -2.47 6.88
N GLU A 571 -23.42 -1.33 6.95
CA GLU A 571 -23.07 -0.55 5.76
C GLU A 571 -22.13 -1.31 4.81
N LEU A 572 -21.21 -2.12 5.33
CA LEU A 572 -20.34 -3.00 4.53
C LEU A 572 -21.15 -4.10 3.84
N ALA A 573 -22.08 -4.74 4.56
CA ALA A 573 -22.97 -5.73 3.95
C ALA A 573 -23.81 -5.11 2.83
N LEU A 574 -24.30 -3.88 3.00
CA LEU A 574 -24.98 -3.13 1.94
C LEU A 574 -24.07 -2.82 0.75
N SER A 575 -22.84 -2.37 0.99
CA SER A 575 -21.85 -2.16 -0.08
C SER A 575 -21.57 -3.42 -0.88
N ASP A 576 -21.43 -4.55 -0.18
CA ASP A 576 -21.17 -5.85 -0.78
C ASP A 576 -22.36 -6.32 -1.63
N MET A 577 -23.59 -6.21 -1.12
CA MET A 577 -24.81 -6.54 -1.86
C MET A 577 -24.99 -5.67 -3.10
N LEU A 578 -24.75 -4.36 -2.98
CA LEU A 578 -24.83 -3.43 -4.12
C LEU A 578 -23.82 -3.82 -5.20
N PHE A 579 -22.57 -4.08 -4.82
CA PHE A 579 -21.53 -4.49 -5.75
C PHE A 579 -21.89 -5.78 -6.48
N LEU A 580 -22.32 -6.81 -5.75
CA LEU A 580 -22.70 -8.10 -6.33
C LEU A 580 -23.90 -7.97 -7.28
N THR A 581 -24.85 -7.10 -6.95
CA THR A 581 -26.03 -6.84 -7.78
C THR A 581 -25.67 -6.07 -9.05
N GLU A 582 -24.88 -5.00 -8.93
CA GLU A 582 -24.43 -4.18 -10.06
C GLU A 582 -23.52 -4.96 -11.02
N LYS A 583 -22.76 -5.93 -10.51
CA LYS A 583 -21.77 -6.70 -11.26
C LYS A 583 -22.19 -8.13 -11.57
N ALA A 584 -23.44 -8.52 -11.32
CA ALA A 584 -23.91 -9.90 -11.44
C ALA A 584 -23.59 -10.52 -12.81
N ASP A 585 -23.97 -9.86 -13.90
CA ASP A 585 -23.76 -10.36 -15.27
C ASP A 585 -22.27 -10.49 -15.63
N GLU A 586 -21.46 -9.49 -15.27
CA GLU A 586 -20.01 -9.49 -15.50
C GLU A 586 -19.33 -10.62 -14.72
N LEU A 587 -19.73 -10.83 -13.47
CA LEU A 587 -19.23 -11.91 -12.63
C LEU A 587 -19.60 -13.26 -13.25
N GLN A 588 -20.87 -13.49 -13.59
CA GLN A 588 -21.31 -14.76 -14.16
C GLN A 588 -20.55 -15.12 -15.46
N GLN A 589 -20.35 -14.17 -16.37
CA GLN A 589 -19.58 -14.38 -17.60
C GLN A 589 -18.11 -14.74 -17.35
N ASN A 590 -17.48 -14.10 -16.37
CA ASN A 590 -16.09 -14.37 -15.99
C ASN A 590 -15.91 -15.79 -15.45
N VAL A 591 -16.92 -16.29 -14.75
CA VAL A 591 -16.94 -17.61 -14.10
C VAL A 591 -17.06 -18.70 -15.15
N GLU A 592 -18.03 -18.57 -16.05
CA GLU A 592 -18.21 -19.49 -17.18
C GLU A 592 -16.96 -19.52 -18.07
N THR A 593 -16.34 -18.36 -18.32
CA THR A 593 -15.11 -18.27 -19.11
C THR A 593 -13.96 -19.02 -18.42
N LYS A 594 -13.77 -18.84 -17.10
CA LYS A 594 -12.74 -19.56 -16.33
C LYS A 594 -12.99 -21.07 -16.30
N LEU A 595 -14.22 -21.52 -16.04
CA LEU A 595 -14.57 -22.94 -16.04
C LEU A 595 -14.35 -23.60 -17.40
N ARG A 596 -14.70 -22.92 -18.51
CA ARG A 596 -14.41 -23.41 -19.86
C ARG A 596 -12.92 -23.53 -20.15
N THR A 597 -12.12 -22.56 -19.69
CA THR A 597 -10.67 -22.58 -19.89
C THR A 597 -10.03 -23.76 -19.14
N LEU A 598 -10.49 -24.04 -17.92
CA LEU A 598 -10.04 -25.17 -17.11
C LEU A 598 -10.44 -26.53 -17.73
N ALA A 599 -11.63 -26.62 -18.33
CA ALA A 599 -12.11 -27.83 -18.98
C ALA A 599 -11.37 -28.16 -20.30
N THR A 600 -10.72 -27.17 -20.93
CA THR A 600 -9.93 -27.37 -22.17
C THR A 600 -8.46 -27.72 -21.94
N THR A 601 -7.98 -27.66 -20.70
CA THR A 601 -6.59 -27.96 -20.31
C THR A 601 -6.39 -29.36 -19.70
N ASN A 602 -7.47 -30.11 -19.51
CA ASN A 602 -7.47 -31.56 -19.28
C ASN A 602 -7.78 -32.29 -20.58
#